data_AF-A0A535W118-F1
#
_entry.id   AF-A0A535W118-F1
#
_cell.length_a   1.000
_cell.length_b   1.000
_cell.length_c   1.000
_cell.angle_alpha   90.00
_cell.angle_beta   90.00
_cell.angle_gamma   90.00
#
_symmetry.space_group_name_H-M   'P 1'
#
loop_
_entity.id
_entity.type
_entity.pdbx_description
1 polymer ?
#
loop_
_entity_poly.entity_id
_entity_poly.type
_entity_poly.pdbx_seq_one_letter_code
_entity_poly.pdbx_strand_id
1 'polypeptide(L)'
;MAIATPGVYTREFEPAPPIQGVGTSNAAFLGAARLGPLLTPVEITSWDAFRATFGDQPVPGRYLWYAVRGFFENGGTTCYIVRISNATLASLTLQDGGGHATIVVTALAPGATGNSITVQVDPAHAITGNVFQHAAPVNNAAGTDVTVDTADNALRFRPGDVVVLASDTSKRATVVSITGQVVRLNTALTPVGADTLQLAPISSALGDTVVRLENVGVDPA
;
A
#
# COMPACT_ATOMS: atom_id res chain seq x y z
N MET A 1 -26.57 -64.16 17.43
CA MET A 1 -26.11 -64.71 18.72
C MET A 1 -27.13 -65.78 19.14
N ALA A 2 -26.73 -67.05 19.13
CA ALA A 2 -27.62 -68.18 19.41
C ALA A 2 -27.85 -68.33 20.92
N ILE A 3 -29.10 -68.51 21.34
CA ILE A 3 -29.49 -68.68 22.75
C ILE A 3 -29.73 -70.18 22.98
N ALA A 4 -28.93 -70.79 23.85
CA ALA A 4 -28.89 -72.23 24.08
C ALA A 4 -29.18 -72.55 25.56
N THR A 5 -30.45 -72.44 25.96
CA THR A 5 -31.10 -73.16 27.09
C THR A 5 -32.58 -72.74 27.16
N PRO A 6 -33.53 -73.63 27.48
CA PRO A 6 -34.92 -73.24 27.68
C PRO A 6 -35.05 -72.35 28.92
N GLY A 7 -35.45 -71.08 28.72
CA GLY A 7 -35.63 -70.07 29.76
C GLY A 7 -36.27 -68.80 29.21
N VAL A 8 -36.84 -67.96 30.09
CA VAL A 8 -37.41 -66.66 29.71
C VAL A 8 -36.29 -65.62 29.75
N TYR A 9 -35.97 -65.04 28.59
CA TYR A 9 -34.98 -63.98 28.47
C TYR A 9 -35.68 -62.67 28.14
N THR A 10 -35.68 -61.73 29.08
CA THR A 10 -36.09 -60.35 28.83
C THR A 10 -34.97 -59.63 28.10
N ARG A 11 -35.29 -59.08 26.93
CA ARG A 11 -34.39 -58.18 26.18
C ARG A 11 -34.99 -56.79 26.25
N GLU A 12 -34.36 -55.92 27.03
CA GLU A 12 -34.67 -54.49 26.99
C GLU A 12 -34.08 -53.91 25.71
N PHE A 13 -34.92 -53.23 24.93
CA PHE A 13 -34.51 -52.48 23.76
C PHE A 13 -34.47 -51.00 24.17
N GLU A 14 -33.35 -50.33 23.91
CA GLU A 14 -33.29 -48.87 24.07
C GLU A 14 -34.35 -48.25 23.16
N PRO A 15 -35.26 -47.39 23.65
CA PRO A 15 -36.22 -46.71 22.80
C PRO A 15 -35.50 -46.06 21.62
N ALA A 16 -36.01 -46.27 20.41
CA ALA A 16 -35.47 -45.57 19.25
C ALA A 16 -35.43 -44.06 19.54
N PRO A 17 -34.37 -43.34 19.13
CA PRO A 17 -34.30 -41.90 19.31
C PRO A 17 -35.60 -41.26 18.82
N PRO A 18 -36.19 -40.31 19.56
CA PRO A 18 -37.36 -39.60 19.10
C PRO A 18 -37.12 -39.08 17.69
N ILE A 19 -38.09 -39.27 16.78
CA ILE A 19 -38.02 -38.73 15.43
C ILE A 19 -37.97 -37.21 15.57
N GLN A 20 -36.76 -36.65 15.43
CA GLN A 20 -36.58 -35.20 15.34
C GLN A 20 -37.48 -34.70 14.22
N GLY A 21 -38.41 -33.82 14.56
CA GLY A 21 -39.27 -33.19 13.56
C GLY A 21 -38.37 -32.55 12.52
N VAL A 22 -38.49 -33.00 11.27
CA VAL A 22 -37.75 -32.39 10.16
C VAL A 22 -38.19 -30.94 10.09
N GLY A 23 -37.24 -30.01 10.29
CA GLY A 23 -37.53 -28.58 10.24
C GLY A 23 -38.03 -28.22 8.84
N THR A 24 -39.34 -28.09 8.67
CA THR A 24 -39.98 -27.67 7.41
C THR A 24 -39.80 -26.17 7.12
N SER A 25 -38.89 -25.49 7.82
CA SER A 25 -38.81 -24.03 7.90
C SER A 25 -37.51 -23.45 7.32
N ASN A 26 -36.76 -24.22 6.50
CA ASN A 26 -35.53 -23.72 5.89
C ASN A 26 -35.87 -22.89 4.65
N ALA A 27 -35.96 -21.57 4.83
CA ALA A 27 -36.18 -20.63 3.73
C ALA A 27 -34.88 -20.38 2.95
N ALA A 28 -34.99 -20.13 1.64
CA ALA A 28 -33.87 -19.67 0.83
C ALA A 28 -34.16 -18.26 0.29
N PHE A 29 -33.25 -17.32 0.54
CA PHE A 29 -33.33 -15.95 0.06
C PHE A 29 -32.25 -15.66 -0.96
N LEU A 30 -32.64 -15.10 -2.11
CA LEU A 30 -31.74 -14.72 -3.18
C LEU A 30 -31.86 -13.23 -3.43
N GLY A 31 -30.73 -12.52 -3.44
CA GLY A 31 -30.76 -11.09 -3.72
C GLY A 31 -29.43 -10.38 -3.53
N ALA A 32 -29.47 -9.06 -3.68
CA ALA A 32 -28.29 -8.23 -3.54
C ALA A 32 -27.98 -7.90 -2.07
N ALA A 33 -26.74 -8.19 -1.67
CA ALA A 33 -26.17 -7.83 -0.37
C ALA A 33 -24.88 -7.01 -0.56
N ARG A 34 -24.49 -6.25 0.48
CA ARG A 34 -23.31 -5.38 0.43
C ARG A 34 -22.02 -6.19 0.54
N LEU A 35 -22.00 -7.16 1.45
CA LEU A 35 -20.87 -8.02 1.74
C LEU A 35 -21.26 -9.50 1.59
N GLY A 36 -20.30 -10.40 1.74
CA GLY A 36 -20.51 -11.83 1.73
C GLY A 36 -20.11 -12.51 0.40
N PRO A 37 -20.00 -13.84 0.41
CA PRO A 37 -19.58 -14.62 -0.75
C PRO A 37 -20.60 -14.53 -1.88
N LEU A 38 -20.10 -14.39 -3.11
CA LEU A 38 -20.93 -14.21 -4.31
C LEU A 38 -21.34 -15.58 -4.88
N LEU A 39 -22.63 -15.76 -5.19
CA LEU A 39 -23.20 -17.00 -5.77
C LEU A 39 -22.99 -18.27 -4.93
N THR A 40 -22.57 -18.13 -3.68
CA THR A 40 -22.43 -19.26 -2.74
C THR A 40 -23.56 -19.22 -1.71
N PRO A 41 -24.30 -20.32 -1.50
CA PRO A 41 -25.29 -20.41 -0.43
C PRO A 41 -24.60 -20.44 0.93
N VAL A 42 -25.00 -19.53 1.82
CA VAL A 42 -24.54 -19.49 3.21
C VAL A 42 -25.72 -19.74 4.12
N GLU A 43 -25.57 -20.69 5.05
CA GLU A 43 -26.53 -20.94 6.12
C GLU A 43 -26.44 -19.85 7.19
N ILE A 44 -27.58 -19.27 7.55
CA ILE A 44 -27.70 -18.25 8.59
C ILE A 44 -28.83 -18.66 9.54
N THR A 45 -28.50 -18.70 10.82
CA THR A 45 -29.40 -19.14 11.90
C THR A 45 -29.86 -18.00 12.81
N SER A 46 -29.32 -16.79 12.62
CA SER A 46 -29.72 -15.61 13.39
C SER A 46 -29.60 -14.32 12.58
N TRP A 47 -30.37 -13.32 12.99
CA TRP A 47 -30.29 -11.99 12.39
C TRP A 47 -28.91 -11.34 12.56
N ASP A 48 -28.23 -11.57 13.69
CA ASP A 48 -26.88 -11.04 13.91
C ASP A 48 -25.85 -11.69 12.98
N ALA A 49 -25.97 -13.00 12.73
CA ALA A 49 -25.13 -13.70 11.77
C ALA A 49 -25.33 -13.18 10.34
N PHE A 50 -26.56 -12.81 9.98
CA PHE A 50 -26.84 -12.13 8.71
C PHE A 50 -26.08 -10.81 8.59
N ARG A 51 -26.20 -9.93 9.59
CA ARG A 51 -25.57 -8.60 9.58
C ARG A 51 -24.04 -8.70 9.53
N ALA A 52 -23.46 -9.66 10.24
CA ALA A 52 -22.02 -9.92 10.23
C ALA A 52 -21.52 -10.38 8.85
N THR A 53 -22.27 -11.23 8.15
CA THR A 53 -21.83 -11.85 6.89
C THR A 53 -22.16 -11.00 5.66
N PHE A 54 -23.38 -10.45 5.61
CA PHE A 54 -23.93 -9.78 4.43
C PHE A 54 -24.00 -8.25 4.55
N GLY A 55 -23.69 -7.73 5.74
CA GLY A 55 -23.63 -6.31 6.08
C GLY A 55 -24.80 -5.83 6.92
N ASP A 56 -24.54 -4.84 7.76
CA ASP A 56 -25.52 -4.27 8.72
C ASP A 56 -26.54 -3.34 8.04
N GLN A 57 -26.20 -2.76 6.89
CA GLN A 57 -27.02 -1.77 6.18
C GLN A 57 -27.71 -2.34 4.93
N PRO A 58 -28.96 -1.92 4.64
CA PRO A 58 -29.63 -2.27 3.40
C PRO A 58 -28.91 -1.68 2.18
N VAL A 59 -29.00 -2.38 1.05
CA VAL A 59 -28.55 -1.87 -0.25
C VAL A 59 -29.68 -1.02 -0.84
N PRO A 60 -29.41 0.23 -1.27
CA PRO A 60 -30.43 1.10 -1.86
C PRO A 60 -31.18 0.43 -3.01
N GLY A 61 -32.52 0.48 -2.97
CA GLY A 61 -33.38 -0.11 -4.00
C GLY A 61 -33.39 -1.65 -4.04
N ARG A 62 -33.01 -2.33 -2.96
CA ARG A 62 -33.04 -3.80 -2.83
C ARG A 62 -33.72 -4.21 -1.52
N TYR A 63 -34.42 -5.34 -1.56
CA TYR A 63 -35.31 -5.76 -0.46
C TYR A 63 -34.82 -6.97 0.34
N LEU A 64 -33.68 -7.58 -0.04
CA LEU A 64 -33.15 -8.77 0.63
C LEU A 64 -32.97 -8.56 2.14
N TRP A 65 -32.38 -7.44 2.53
CA TRP A 65 -32.15 -7.10 3.94
C TRP A 65 -33.45 -7.05 4.74
N TYR A 66 -34.49 -6.40 4.20
CA TYR A 66 -35.80 -6.30 4.85
C TYR A 66 -36.53 -7.64 4.91
N ALA A 67 -36.43 -8.46 3.85
CA ALA A 67 -37.06 -9.76 3.78
C ALA A 67 -36.47 -10.74 4.82
N VAL A 68 -35.14 -10.77 4.94
CA VAL A 68 -34.44 -11.61 5.93
C VAL A 68 -34.74 -11.13 7.35
N ARG A 69 -34.77 -9.81 7.58
CA ARG A 69 -35.16 -9.24 8.87
C ARG A 69 -36.56 -9.68 9.27
N GLY A 70 -37.53 -9.51 8.37
CA GLY A 70 -38.91 -9.94 8.60
C GLY A 70 -39.01 -11.43 8.87
N PHE A 71 -38.23 -12.27 8.17
CA PHE A 71 -38.21 -13.71 8.42
C PHE A 71 -37.81 -14.06 9.86
N PHE A 72 -36.73 -13.47 10.36
CA PHE A 72 -36.27 -13.70 11.73
C PHE A 72 -37.23 -13.07 12.78
N GLU A 73 -37.80 -11.89 12.51
CA GLU A 73 -38.81 -11.27 13.38
C GLU A 73 -40.11 -12.09 13.45
N ASN A 74 -40.46 -12.84 12.40
CA ASN A 74 -41.60 -13.75 12.38
C ASN A 74 -41.31 -15.14 12.99
N GLY A 75 -40.14 -15.34 13.62
CA GLY A 75 -39.77 -16.59 14.27
C GLY A 75 -39.13 -17.64 13.34
N GLY A 76 -38.62 -17.22 12.19
CA GLY A 76 -37.80 -18.07 11.33
C GLY A 76 -36.50 -18.49 12.04
N THR A 77 -36.13 -19.76 11.94
CA THR A 77 -34.98 -20.33 12.67
C THR A 77 -33.73 -20.48 11.82
N THR A 78 -33.86 -20.93 10.58
CA THR A 78 -32.73 -21.19 9.68
C THR A 78 -33.09 -20.74 8.27
N CYS A 79 -32.18 -20.03 7.61
CA CYS A 79 -32.31 -19.69 6.21
C CYS A 79 -30.98 -19.79 5.46
N TYR A 80 -31.07 -20.04 4.17
CA TYR A 80 -29.94 -19.99 3.25
C TYR A 80 -30.00 -18.71 2.46
N ILE A 81 -28.89 -17.99 2.37
CA ILE A 81 -28.82 -16.75 1.61
C ILE A 81 -27.79 -16.89 0.50
N VAL A 82 -28.21 -16.53 -0.71
CA VAL A 82 -27.34 -16.44 -1.89
C VAL A 82 -27.26 -14.98 -2.31
N ARG A 83 -26.06 -14.39 -2.16
CA ARG A 83 -25.79 -13.06 -2.68
C ARG A 83 -25.65 -13.13 -4.20
N ILE A 84 -26.52 -12.39 -4.88
CA ILE A 84 -26.48 -12.20 -6.34
C ILE A 84 -26.07 -10.75 -6.61
N SER A 85 -25.00 -10.58 -7.38
CA SER A 85 -24.49 -9.28 -7.78
C SER A 85 -23.71 -9.40 -9.08
N ASN A 86 -23.65 -8.31 -9.83
CA ASN A 86 -22.75 -8.10 -10.96
C ASN A 86 -21.44 -7.42 -10.53
N ALA A 87 -21.14 -7.39 -9.23
CA ALA A 87 -19.94 -6.77 -8.70
C ALA A 87 -18.67 -7.51 -9.13
N THR A 88 -17.66 -6.74 -9.53
CA THR A 88 -16.32 -7.23 -9.86
C THR A 88 -15.35 -6.98 -8.71
N LEU A 89 -14.20 -7.65 -8.75
CA LEU A 89 -13.10 -7.40 -7.83
C LEU A 89 -12.46 -6.05 -8.18
N ALA A 90 -12.21 -5.22 -7.17
CA ALA A 90 -11.37 -4.03 -7.35
C ALA A 90 -9.90 -4.48 -7.49
N SER A 91 -9.19 -3.90 -8.45
CA SER A 91 -7.76 -4.17 -8.65
C SER A 91 -7.00 -2.87 -8.89
N LEU A 92 -5.81 -2.75 -8.30
CA LEU A 92 -4.89 -1.66 -8.51
C LEU A 92 -3.53 -2.20 -8.92
N THR A 93 -3.01 -1.73 -10.05
CA THR A 93 -1.65 -2.03 -10.49
C THR A 93 -0.71 -0.96 -9.98
N LEU A 94 0.22 -1.35 -9.12
CA LEU A 94 1.29 -0.49 -8.63
C LEU A 94 2.47 -0.52 -9.60
N GLN A 95 2.98 0.67 -9.88
CA GLN A 95 4.13 0.87 -10.75
C GLN A 95 5.40 1.02 -9.92
N ASP A 96 6.53 0.57 -10.46
CA ASP A 96 7.85 0.87 -9.90
C ASP A 96 8.25 2.34 -10.19
N GLY A 97 9.41 2.76 -9.66
CA GLY A 97 9.96 4.09 -9.93
C GLY A 97 10.33 4.34 -11.40
N GLY A 98 10.36 3.29 -12.24
CA GLY A 98 10.55 3.38 -13.68
C GLY A 98 9.25 3.36 -14.50
N GLY A 99 8.07 3.31 -13.85
CA GLY A 99 6.76 3.27 -14.50
C GLY A 99 6.31 1.88 -14.96
N HIS A 100 7.04 0.81 -14.61
CA HIS A 100 6.67 -0.56 -14.96
C HIS A 100 5.68 -1.15 -13.95
N ALA A 101 4.64 -1.80 -14.47
CA ALA A 101 3.69 -2.56 -13.66
C ALA A 101 4.39 -3.73 -12.96
N THR A 102 4.52 -3.66 -11.63
CA THR A 102 5.27 -4.65 -10.86
C THR A 102 4.36 -5.47 -9.95
N ILE A 103 3.45 -4.82 -9.25
CA ILE A 103 2.57 -5.47 -8.25
C ILE A 103 1.13 -5.21 -8.64
N VAL A 104 0.31 -6.25 -8.66
CA VAL A 104 -1.14 -6.14 -8.81
C VAL A 104 -1.78 -6.45 -7.48
N VAL A 105 -2.48 -5.47 -6.90
CA VAL A 105 -3.26 -5.64 -5.68
C VAL A 105 -4.71 -5.90 -6.07
N THR A 106 -5.25 -7.04 -5.68
CA THR A 106 -6.66 -7.40 -5.91
C THR A 106 -7.39 -7.45 -4.58
N ALA A 107 -8.58 -6.85 -4.51
CA ALA A 107 -9.44 -6.96 -3.35
C ALA A 107 -9.86 -8.41 -3.11
N LEU A 108 -10.04 -8.79 -1.85
CA LEU A 108 -10.43 -10.16 -1.47
C LEU A 108 -11.86 -10.51 -1.91
N ALA A 109 -12.78 -9.53 -1.89
CA ALA A 109 -14.19 -9.76 -2.15
C ALA A 109 -14.73 -8.76 -3.18
N PRO A 110 -15.67 -9.19 -4.06
CA PRO A 110 -16.29 -8.31 -5.03
C PRO A 110 -17.31 -7.37 -4.37
N GLY A 111 -17.30 -6.11 -4.80
CA GLY A 111 -18.22 -5.09 -4.31
C GLY A 111 -17.59 -3.72 -4.12
N ALA A 112 -18.44 -2.72 -3.85
CA ALA A 112 -18.03 -1.33 -3.67
C ALA A 112 -17.06 -1.13 -2.49
N THR A 113 -17.04 -2.04 -1.50
CA THR A 113 -16.08 -2.01 -0.39
C THR A 113 -14.63 -2.16 -0.86
N GLY A 114 -14.37 -2.82 -1.99
CA GLY A 114 -13.04 -2.88 -2.58
C GLY A 114 -12.49 -1.51 -2.98
N ASN A 115 -13.39 -0.56 -3.32
CA ASN A 115 -13.00 0.79 -3.76
C ASN A 115 -12.55 1.71 -2.62
N SER A 116 -12.83 1.35 -1.36
CA SER A 116 -12.36 2.11 -0.20
C SER A 116 -10.99 1.66 0.31
N ILE A 117 -10.38 0.63 -0.30
CA ILE A 117 -9.06 0.15 0.08
C ILE A 117 -8.02 1.09 -0.53
N THR A 118 -7.19 1.71 0.33
CA THR A 118 -6.05 2.53 -0.09
C THR A 118 -4.75 1.76 0.11
N VAL A 119 -3.84 1.91 -0.85
CA VAL A 119 -2.49 1.32 -0.78
C VAL A 119 -1.49 2.44 -0.99
N GLN A 120 -0.58 2.61 -0.04
CA GLN A 120 0.52 3.57 -0.13
C GLN A 120 1.83 2.80 -0.23
N VAL A 121 2.70 3.26 -1.14
CA VAL A 121 4.05 2.74 -1.32
C VAL A 121 5.00 3.86 -0.95
N ASP A 122 5.79 3.66 0.10
CA ASP A 122 6.82 4.61 0.51
C ASP A 122 8.19 4.17 0.00
N PRO A 123 9.04 5.08 -0.47
CA PRO A 123 10.41 4.76 -0.84
C PRO A 123 11.19 4.24 0.37
N ALA A 124 11.80 3.06 0.23
CA ALA A 124 12.77 2.58 1.19
C ALA A 124 14.13 3.24 0.92
N HIS A 125 14.61 4.06 1.85
CA HIS A 125 15.95 4.62 1.79
C HIS A 125 16.90 3.78 2.66
N ALA A 126 18.04 3.36 2.10
CA ALA A 126 19.05 2.59 2.84
C ALA A 126 19.81 3.43 3.88
N ILE A 127 19.70 4.75 3.80
CA ILE A 127 20.40 5.71 4.67
C ILE A 127 19.35 6.65 5.27
N THR A 128 19.32 6.74 6.59
CA THR A 128 18.51 7.71 7.33
C THR A 128 19.42 8.88 7.73
N GLY A 129 19.51 9.88 6.87
CA GLY A 129 20.32 11.08 7.11
C GLY A 129 20.10 12.11 6.02
N ASN A 130 20.37 13.38 6.33
CA ASN A 130 20.29 14.43 5.33
C ASN A 130 21.49 14.34 4.38
N VAL A 131 21.24 14.39 3.08
CA VAL A 131 22.28 14.55 2.07
C VAL A 131 22.82 15.98 2.19
N PHE A 132 24.13 16.13 2.26
CA PHE A 132 24.76 17.44 2.33
C PHE A 132 24.51 18.20 1.04
N GLN A 133 23.73 19.28 1.14
CA GLN A 133 23.50 20.24 0.07
C GLN A 133 24.19 21.56 0.43
N HIS A 134 24.93 22.13 -0.51
CA HIS A 134 25.54 23.44 -0.35
C HIS A 134 25.42 24.22 -1.65
N ALA A 135 25.04 25.49 -1.52
CA ALA A 135 24.92 26.44 -2.61
C ALA A 135 25.62 27.74 -2.21
N ALA A 136 26.41 28.30 -3.13
CA ALA A 136 27.18 29.51 -2.93
C ALA A 136 26.92 30.49 -4.09
N PRO A 137 26.61 31.77 -3.82
CA PRO A 137 26.48 32.76 -4.88
C PRO A 137 27.82 33.00 -5.59
N VAL A 138 27.75 33.15 -6.92
CA VAL A 138 28.89 33.38 -7.81
C VAL A 138 29.04 34.88 -8.05
N ASN A 139 30.21 35.43 -7.72
CA ASN A 139 30.53 36.84 -7.95
C ASN A 139 31.19 37.06 -9.32
N ASN A 140 32.01 36.11 -9.77
CA ASN A 140 32.62 36.15 -11.09
C ASN A 140 33.00 34.74 -11.55
N ALA A 141 33.02 34.49 -12.85
CA ALA A 141 33.60 33.27 -13.41
C ALA A 141 34.47 33.60 -14.62
N ALA A 142 35.72 33.16 -14.58
CA ALA A 142 36.70 33.36 -15.64
C ALA A 142 37.24 31.99 -16.10
N GLY A 143 36.76 31.50 -17.24
CA GLY A 143 37.14 30.20 -17.75
C GLY A 143 36.74 29.07 -16.79
N THR A 144 37.72 28.36 -16.24
CA THR A 144 37.52 27.28 -15.26
C THR A 144 37.40 27.75 -13.82
N ASP A 145 37.69 29.01 -13.54
CA ASP A 145 37.78 29.53 -12.18
C ASP A 145 36.50 30.30 -11.84
N VAL A 146 35.79 29.81 -10.82
CA VAL A 146 34.55 30.42 -10.32
C VAL A 146 34.83 31.05 -8.96
N THR A 147 34.72 32.38 -8.88
CA THR A 147 34.86 33.14 -7.64
C THR A 147 33.51 33.22 -6.95
N VAL A 148 33.40 32.60 -5.77
CA VAL A 148 32.21 32.67 -4.92
C VAL A 148 32.30 33.82 -3.91
N ASP A 149 31.16 34.16 -3.31
CA ASP A 149 31.02 35.35 -2.48
C ASP A 149 31.93 35.39 -1.24
N THR A 150 32.10 34.26 -0.53
CA THR A 150 32.95 34.18 0.66
C THR A 150 33.89 32.98 0.61
N ALA A 151 35.06 33.10 1.23
CA ALA A 151 36.03 32.00 1.31
C ALA A 151 35.46 30.81 2.09
N ASP A 152 34.64 31.06 3.11
CA ASP A 152 33.95 30.01 3.87
C ASP A 152 32.97 29.20 3.01
N ASN A 153 32.29 29.87 2.06
CA ASN A 153 31.41 29.19 1.11
C ASN A 153 32.22 28.36 0.10
N ALA A 154 33.43 28.80 -0.28
CA ALA A 154 34.32 28.03 -1.13
C ALA A 154 34.85 26.77 -0.42
N LEU A 155 35.23 26.88 0.86
CA LEU A 155 35.79 25.79 1.67
C LEU A 155 34.80 24.65 1.96
N ARG A 156 33.49 24.90 1.82
CA ARG A 156 32.46 23.86 1.96
C ARG A 156 32.38 22.93 0.75
N PHE A 157 32.90 23.36 -0.41
CA PHE A 157 33.16 22.46 -1.53
C PHE A 157 34.42 21.65 -1.25
N ARG A 158 34.49 20.43 -1.78
CA ARG A 158 35.70 19.60 -1.73
C ARG A 158 36.17 19.28 -3.14
N PRO A 159 37.50 19.13 -3.36
CA PRO A 159 37.99 18.56 -4.61
C PRO A 159 37.33 17.21 -4.89
N GLY A 160 36.83 17.02 -6.11
CA GLY A 160 36.04 15.86 -6.53
C GLY A 160 34.52 16.04 -6.44
N ASP A 161 34.01 17.08 -5.76
CA ASP A 161 32.58 17.37 -5.73
C ASP A 161 32.08 17.74 -7.14
N VAL A 162 30.95 17.19 -7.56
CA VAL A 162 30.26 17.58 -8.80
C VAL A 162 29.37 18.78 -8.49
N VAL A 163 29.57 19.87 -9.23
CA VAL A 163 28.83 21.12 -9.08
C VAL A 163 28.12 21.49 -10.37
N VAL A 164 27.00 22.18 -10.21
CA VAL A 164 26.21 22.80 -11.28
C VAL A 164 25.92 24.24 -10.92
N LEU A 165 25.58 25.03 -11.92
CA LEU A 165 24.97 26.33 -11.69
C LEU A 165 23.45 26.16 -11.52
N ALA A 166 22.82 27.00 -10.70
CA ALA A 166 21.37 26.98 -10.55
C ALA A 166 20.65 27.38 -11.84
N SER A 167 21.27 28.20 -12.68
CA SER A 167 20.73 28.56 -14.00
C SER A 167 20.75 27.41 -15.02
N ASP A 168 21.70 26.48 -14.94
CA ASP A 168 21.87 25.37 -15.88
C ASP A 168 22.35 24.10 -15.16
N THR A 169 21.39 23.25 -14.80
CA THR A 169 21.64 21.97 -14.14
C THR A 169 22.10 20.86 -15.09
N SER A 170 22.10 21.12 -16.40
CA SER A 170 22.54 20.14 -17.41
C SER A 170 24.05 20.14 -17.58
N LYS A 171 24.71 21.27 -17.28
CA LYS A 171 26.18 21.39 -17.33
C LYS A 171 26.79 21.15 -15.97
N ARG A 172 27.50 20.03 -15.85
CA ARG A 172 28.19 19.60 -14.63
C ARG A 172 29.68 19.82 -14.77
N ALA A 173 30.31 20.27 -13.69
CA ALA A 173 31.76 20.33 -13.58
C ALA A 173 32.20 19.72 -12.25
N THR A 174 33.41 19.19 -12.21
CA THR A 174 34.02 18.68 -10.97
C THR A 174 34.97 19.72 -10.41
N VAL A 175 34.92 19.94 -9.10
CA VAL A 175 35.87 20.80 -8.40
C VAL A 175 37.25 20.16 -8.41
N VAL A 176 38.25 20.87 -8.93
CA VAL A 176 39.65 20.40 -9.02
C VAL A 176 40.44 20.90 -7.82
N SER A 177 40.28 22.18 -7.47
CA SER A 177 41.00 22.79 -6.34
C SER A 177 40.27 24.04 -5.86
N ILE A 178 40.51 24.42 -4.60
CA ILE A 178 39.92 25.60 -3.99
C ILE A 178 41.05 26.46 -3.44
N THR A 179 41.06 27.75 -3.80
CA THR A 179 42.06 28.72 -3.33
C THR A 179 41.34 29.99 -2.88
N GLY A 180 41.22 30.19 -1.57
CA GLY A 180 40.49 31.32 -1.00
C GLY A 180 39.01 31.30 -1.44
N GLN A 181 38.58 32.33 -2.18
CA GLN A 181 37.24 32.43 -2.77
C GLN A 181 37.09 31.76 -4.13
N VAL A 182 38.18 31.27 -4.73
CA VAL A 182 38.18 30.73 -6.09
C VAL A 182 38.05 29.22 -6.05
N VAL A 183 37.01 28.70 -6.69
CA VAL A 183 36.77 27.29 -6.94
C VAL A 183 37.13 27.00 -8.39
N ARG A 184 38.19 26.23 -8.61
CA ARG A 184 38.62 25.82 -9.93
C ARG A 184 37.92 24.53 -10.34
N LEU A 185 37.35 24.55 -11.54
CA LEU A 185 36.58 23.46 -12.13
C LEU A 185 37.37 22.77 -13.25
N ASN A 186 36.96 21.55 -13.61
CA ASN A 186 37.54 20.85 -14.76
C ASN A 186 37.01 21.37 -16.11
N THR A 187 35.78 21.90 -16.12
CA THR A 187 35.08 22.42 -17.28
C THR A 187 34.56 23.81 -16.94
N ALA A 188 34.66 24.73 -17.89
CA ALA A 188 34.14 26.09 -17.73
C ALA A 188 32.61 26.07 -17.59
N LEU A 189 32.11 26.67 -16.51
CA LEU A 189 30.70 26.95 -16.32
C LEU A 189 30.48 28.45 -16.52
N THR A 190 29.55 28.83 -17.39
CA THR A 190 29.26 30.23 -17.71
C THR A 190 28.03 30.68 -16.92
N PRO A 191 28.19 31.45 -15.84
CA PRO A 191 27.06 31.95 -15.06
C PRO A 191 26.24 32.96 -15.86
N VAL A 192 24.93 32.93 -15.66
CA VAL A 192 24.00 33.87 -16.28
C VAL A 192 23.47 34.80 -15.18
N GLY A 193 24.01 36.02 -15.11
CA GLY A 193 23.59 37.01 -14.10
C GLY A 193 24.01 36.62 -12.67
N ALA A 194 23.11 36.86 -11.70
CA ALA A 194 23.31 36.47 -10.30
C ALA A 194 23.01 34.98 -10.13
N ASP A 195 24.04 34.14 -10.35
CA ASP A 195 23.91 32.69 -10.34
C ASP A 195 24.48 32.09 -9.05
N THR A 196 24.05 30.87 -8.71
CA THR A 196 24.56 30.14 -7.55
C THR A 196 25.22 28.83 -7.99
N LEU A 197 26.42 28.60 -7.49
CA LEU A 197 27.12 27.34 -7.63
C LEU A 197 26.61 26.40 -6.55
N GLN A 198 26.03 25.27 -6.94
CA GLN A 198 25.47 24.29 -6.02
C GLN A 198 26.00 22.89 -6.34
N LEU A 199 25.98 22.01 -5.34
CA LEU A 199 26.26 20.59 -5.57
C LEU A 199 25.21 20.01 -6.52
N ALA A 200 25.67 19.18 -7.46
CA ALA A 200 24.79 18.56 -8.43
C ALA A 200 23.79 17.62 -7.73
N PRO A 201 22.49 17.66 -8.08
CA PRO A 201 21.54 16.68 -7.58
C PRO A 201 21.94 15.29 -8.09
N ILE A 202 21.82 14.27 -7.26
CA ILE A 202 22.16 12.90 -7.66
C ILE A 202 21.26 12.44 -8.81
N SER A 203 21.84 11.89 -9.86
CA SER A 203 21.09 11.31 -10.96
C SER A 203 21.61 9.92 -11.30
N SER A 204 20.75 8.92 -11.15
CA SER A 204 21.07 7.54 -11.55
C SER A 204 21.28 7.41 -13.06
N ALA A 205 20.66 8.28 -13.86
CA ALA A 205 20.84 8.31 -15.32
C ALA A 205 22.23 8.79 -15.75
N LEU A 206 22.94 9.51 -14.88
CA LEU A 206 24.27 10.08 -15.16
C LEU A 206 25.40 9.31 -14.46
N GLY A 207 25.09 8.23 -13.73
CA GLY A 207 26.08 7.34 -13.13
C GLY A 207 26.73 7.85 -11.84
N ASP A 208 26.10 8.80 -11.14
CA ASP A 208 26.60 9.30 -9.86
C ASP A 208 26.58 8.18 -8.81
N THR A 209 27.74 7.85 -8.23
CA THR A 209 27.89 6.77 -7.23
C THR A 209 28.28 7.27 -5.84
N VAL A 210 28.57 8.57 -5.71
CA VAL A 210 29.08 9.16 -4.48
C VAL A 210 28.11 10.24 -4.00
N VAL A 211 27.72 10.16 -2.73
CA VAL A 211 26.90 11.15 -2.05
C VAL A 211 27.56 11.56 -0.75
N ARG A 212 27.57 12.86 -0.45
CA ARG A 212 28.04 13.38 0.84
C ARG A 212 26.85 13.50 1.77
N LEU A 213 27.00 13.02 3.00
CA LEU A 213 26.00 13.16 4.05
C LEU A 213 26.36 14.35 4.94
N GLU A 214 25.34 15.04 5.45
CA GLU A 214 25.51 15.97 6.55
C GLU A 214 26.03 15.18 7.75
N ASN A 215 26.90 15.77 8.58
CA ASN A 215 27.44 15.09 9.75
C ASN A 215 26.33 14.86 10.78
N VAL A 216 25.54 13.81 10.59
CA VAL A 216 24.68 13.22 11.60
C VAL A 216 25.60 12.29 12.38
N GLY A 217 25.73 12.50 13.68
CA GLY A 217 26.57 11.67 14.55
C GLY A 217 26.33 10.20 14.23
N VAL A 218 27.38 9.53 13.77
CA VAL A 218 27.37 8.07 13.67
C VAL A 218 27.41 7.62 15.11
N ASP A 219 26.26 7.25 15.69
CA ASP A 219 26.24 6.60 16.98
C ASP A 219 26.96 5.25 16.77
N PRO A 220 28.14 5.03 17.35
CA PRO A 220 28.78 3.73 17.26
C PRO A 220 27.92 2.78 18.09
N ALA A 221 27.25 1.84 17.41
CA ALA A 221 26.67 0.68 18.05
C ALA A 221 27.70 -0.08 18.89
#